data_AF-A0A9E0RXQ5-F1
#
_entry.id   AF-A0A9E0RXQ5-F1
#
_cell.length_a   1.000
_cell.length_b   1.000
_cell.length_c   1.000
_cell.angle_alpha   90.00
_cell.angle_beta   90.00
_cell.angle_gamma   90.00
#
_symmetry.space_group_name_H-M   'P 1'
#
loop_
_entity.id
_entity.type
_entity.pdbx_description
1 polymer ?
#
loop_
_entity_poly.entity_id
_entity_poly.type
_entity_poly.pdbx_seq_one_letter_code
_entity_poly.pdbx_strand_id
1 'polypeptide(L)'
;MFRALVAFLIFPLVSPGLGHADPLPGPIPAEVIKIIDGDTIKVRASIWIDQSVIVSVRLRGIDAPELFRPKCQAERQLARSAKASVAASSPVGSIVTLSEITRDKYGGRVVASVTTPDGETLAARLLAQGQAIMIGTKKPWCPV
;
A
#
# COMPACT_ATOMS: atom_id res chain seq x y z
N MET A 1 -18.86 41.89 -53.20
CA MET A 1 -18.80 40.48 -52.79
C MET A 1 -17.49 40.25 -52.05
N PHE A 2 -17.48 40.32 -50.72
CA PHE A 2 -16.28 40.13 -49.89
C PHE A 2 -16.31 38.72 -49.28
N ARG A 3 -15.33 37.88 -49.63
CA ARG A 3 -15.14 36.55 -49.04
C ARG A 3 -14.34 36.69 -47.74
N ALA A 4 -14.96 36.42 -46.60
CA ALA A 4 -14.26 36.34 -45.31
C ALA A 4 -13.51 35.00 -45.24
N LEU A 5 -12.18 35.05 -45.12
CA LEU A 5 -11.33 33.89 -44.87
C LEU A 5 -11.25 33.68 -43.35
N VAL A 6 -11.91 32.66 -42.82
CA VAL A 6 -11.81 32.29 -41.40
C VAL A 6 -10.59 31.39 -41.24
N ALA A 7 -9.52 31.91 -40.66
CA ALA A 7 -8.34 31.13 -40.30
C ALA A 7 -8.64 30.31 -39.04
N PHE A 8 -8.77 28.99 -39.19
CA PHE A 8 -8.89 28.06 -38.06
C PHE A 8 -7.51 27.88 -37.42
N LEU A 9 -7.29 28.52 -36.27
CA LEU A 9 -6.13 28.27 -35.42
C LEU A 9 -6.29 26.88 -34.79
N ILE A 10 -5.57 25.90 -35.31
CA ILE A 10 -5.47 24.55 -34.73
C ILE A 10 -4.58 24.68 -33.49
N PHE A 11 -5.19 24.73 -32.30
CA PHE A 11 -4.47 24.56 -31.05
C PHE A 11 -4.11 23.08 -30.90
N PRO A 12 -2.83 22.69 -30.87
CA PRO A 12 -2.46 21.30 -30.61
C PRO A 12 -2.94 20.94 -29.20
N LEU A 13 -3.76 19.89 -29.13
CA LEU A 13 -4.15 19.28 -27.86
C LEU A 13 -2.88 18.68 -27.24
N VAL A 14 -2.23 19.43 -26.34
CA VAL A 14 -1.17 18.88 -25.50
C VAL A 14 -1.87 17.96 -24.51
N SER A 15 -1.94 16.67 -24.84
CA SER A 15 -2.37 15.65 -23.88
C SER A 15 -1.41 15.71 -22.69
N PRO A 16 -1.87 16.00 -21.46
CA PRO A 16 -1.02 15.88 -20.31
C PRO A 16 -0.60 14.42 -20.25
N GLY A 17 0.70 14.16 -20.35
CA GLY A 17 1.23 12.83 -20.14
C GLY A 17 0.67 12.31 -18.82
N LEU A 18 0.04 11.14 -18.85
CA LEU A 18 -0.27 10.38 -17.63
C LEU A 18 1.06 10.22 -16.91
N GLY A 19 1.27 11.04 -15.89
CA GLY A 19 2.46 10.97 -15.05
C GLY A 19 2.50 9.59 -14.44
N HIS A 20 3.29 8.70 -15.03
CA HIS A 20 3.71 7.48 -14.37
C HIS A 20 4.58 7.97 -13.23
N ALA A 21 4.01 8.03 -12.03
CA ALA A 21 4.78 8.41 -10.86
C ALA A 21 5.87 7.34 -10.72
N ASP A 22 7.12 7.73 -10.99
CA ASP A 22 8.23 6.80 -10.94
C ASP A 22 8.25 6.13 -9.56
N PRO A 23 8.36 4.80 -9.50
CA PRO A 23 8.47 4.09 -8.24
C PRO A 23 9.66 4.64 -7.47
N LEU A 24 9.48 4.91 -6.18
CA LEU A 24 10.58 5.24 -5.30
C LEU A 24 11.25 3.91 -4.90
N PRO A 25 12.49 3.63 -5.35
CA PRO A 25 13.05 2.28 -5.29
C PRO A 25 13.31 1.79 -3.85
N GLY A 26 13.65 2.69 -2.93
CA GLY A 26 14.16 2.32 -1.60
C GLY A 26 15.60 1.78 -1.66
N PRO A 27 16.14 1.22 -0.57
CA PRO A 27 15.49 0.96 0.70
C PRO A 27 15.27 2.24 1.53
N ILE A 28 14.09 2.39 2.11
CA ILE A 28 13.79 3.46 3.08
C ILE A 28 13.53 2.83 4.46
N PRO A 29 14.31 3.18 5.50
CA PRO A 29 14.00 2.76 6.86
C PRO A 29 12.77 3.50 7.38
N ALA A 30 11.90 2.78 8.06
CA ALA A 30 10.68 3.34 8.63
C ALA A 30 10.34 2.72 9.99
N GLU A 31 9.96 3.57 10.95
CA GLU A 31 9.47 3.15 12.25
C GLU A 31 7.98 2.84 12.16
N VAL A 32 7.55 1.68 12.67
CA VAL A 32 6.13 1.33 12.75
C VAL A 32 5.46 2.12 13.87
N ILE A 33 4.55 3.03 13.52
CA ILE A 33 3.85 3.86 14.51
C ILE A 33 2.44 3.33 14.84
N LYS A 34 1.83 2.57 13.93
CA LYS A 34 0.51 1.96 14.14
C LYS A 34 0.28 0.80 13.19
N ILE A 35 -0.37 -0.24 13.68
CA ILE A 35 -0.88 -1.34 12.85
C ILE A 35 -2.36 -1.08 12.63
N ILE A 36 -2.76 -0.83 11.37
CA ILE A 36 -4.13 -0.47 11.03
C ILE A 36 -4.92 -1.77 10.85
N ASP A 37 -4.54 -2.57 9.85
CA ASP A 37 -5.15 -3.85 9.47
C ASP A 37 -4.07 -4.91 9.19
N GLY A 38 -4.47 -6.09 8.72
CA GLY A 38 -3.54 -7.17 8.37
C GLY A 38 -2.61 -6.83 7.22
N ASP A 39 -3.01 -5.96 6.29
CA ASP A 39 -2.21 -5.58 5.11
C ASP A 39 -1.78 -4.10 5.13
N THR A 40 -2.07 -3.36 6.21
CA THR A 40 -1.88 -1.91 6.23
C THR A 40 -1.28 -1.46 7.56
N ILE A 41 -0.11 -0.83 7.49
CA ILE A 41 0.59 -0.24 8.62
C ILE A 41 0.74 1.27 8.42
N LYS A 42 0.88 2.01 9.50
CA LYS A 42 1.28 3.42 9.48
C LYS A 42 2.71 3.50 10.00
N VAL A 43 3.55 4.22 9.27
CA VAL A 43 4.97 4.31 9.57
C VAL A 43 5.44 5.76 9.54
N ARG A 44 6.55 6.01 10.23
CA ARG A 44 7.38 7.20 10.05
C ARG A 44 8.59 6.80 9.23
N ALA A 45 8.60 7.16 7.95
CA ALA A 45 9.67 6.85 7.02
C ALA A 45 10.72 7.98 7.00
N SER A 46 11.99 7.64 7.19
CA SER A 46 13.10 8.61 7.14
C SER A 46 13.56 8.78 5.69
N ILE A 47 13.26 9.94 5.11
CA ILE A 47 13.47 10.20 3.67
C ILE A 47 14.75 11.01 3.40
N TRP A 48 15.28 11.69 4.42
CA TRP A 48 16.54 12.43 4.37
C TRP A 48 17.07 12.69 5.79
N ILE A 49 18.25 13.31 5.89
CA ILE A 49 18.82 13.79 7.16
C ILE A 49 17.78 14.68 7.86
N ASP A 50 17.39 14.28 9.08
CA ASP A 50 16.39 14.95 9.92
C ASP A 50 15.01 15.18 9.27
N GLN A 51 14.70 14.47 8.18
CA GLN A 51 13.41 14.55 7.51
C GLN A 51 12.71 13.21 7.49
N SER A 52 11.46 13.21 7.94
CA SER A 52 10.60 12.04 7.91
C SER A 52 9.20 12.38 7.41
N VAL A 53 8.54 11.39 6.81
CA VAL A 53 7.13 11.46 6.44
C VAL A 53 6.35 10.40 7.20
N ILE A 54 5.19 10.78 7.70
CA ILE A 54 4.24 9.85 8.29
C ILE A 54 3.25 9.44 7.22
N VAL A 55 3.21 8.15 6.88
CA VAL A 55 2.39 7.64 5.78
C VAL A 55 1.81 6.26 6.12
N SER A 56 0.64 5.96 5.57
CA SER A 56 0.09 4.61 5.56
C SER A 56 0.70 3.82 4.41
N VAL A 57 1.14 2.60 4.69
CA VAL A 57 1.75 1.66 3.74
C VAL A 57 0.85 0.44 3.66
N ARG A 58 0.35 0.14 2.45
CA ARG A 58 -0.28 -1.14 2.12
C ARG A 58 0.78 -2.12 1.65
N LEU A 59 0.73 -3.33 2.17
CA LEU A 59 1.63 -4.41 1.79
C LEU A 59 1.42 -4.77 0.30
N ARG A 60 2.52 -4.79 -0.44
CA ARG A 60 2.51 -5.13 -1.87
C ARG A 60 2.06 -6.57 -2.09
N GLY A 61 1.24 -6.77 -3.12
CA GLY A 61 0.91 -8.09 -3.67
C GLY A 61 -0.17 -8.88 -2.91
N ILE A 62 -0.62 -8.42 -1.74
CA ILE A 62 -1.56 -9.16 -0.90
C ILE A 62 -2.81 -8.35 -0.54
N ASP A 63 -3.84 -9.07 -0.12
CA ASP A 63 -5.07 -8.55 0.48
C ASP A 63 -5.37 -9.36 1.75
N ALA A 64 -5.72 -8.67 2.83
CA ALA A 64 -6.08 -9.27 4.11
C ALA A 64 -7.51 -8.84 4.49
N PRO A 65 -8.24 -9.64 5.28
CA PRO A 65 -9.59 -9.26 5.72
C PRO A 65 -9.58 -7.99 6.56
N GLU A 66 -10.57 -7.12 6.30
CA GLU A 66 -10.69 -5.77 6.87
C GLU A 66 -11.31 -5.79 8.27
N LEU A 67 -10.81 -4.98 9.22
CA LEU A 67 -11.35 -4.94 10.58
C LEU A 67 -12.63 -4.09 10.73
N PHE A 68 -12.77 -3.05 9.93
CA PHE A 68 -13.80 -2.03 10.16
C PHE A 68 -15.22 -2.51 9.78
N ARG A 69 -15.35 -3.38 8.76
CA ARG A 69 -16.66 -3.85 8.24
C ARG A 69 -16.61 -5.30 7.76
N PRO A 70 -16.32 -6.27 8.66
CA PRO A 70 -16.36 -7.69 8.29
C PRO A 70 -17.80 -8.13 8.00
N LYS A 71 -17.98 -9.00 7.00
CA LYS A 71 -19.26 -9.56 6.57
C LYS A 71 -19.75 -10.67 7.50
N CYS A 72 -18.85 -11.31 8.25
CA CYS A 72 -19.18 -12.38 9.19
C CYS A 72 -18.16 -12.46 10.35
N GLN A 73 -18.45 -13.31 11.34
CA GLN A 73 -17.58 -13.50 12.51
C GLN A 73 -16.23 -14.14 12.15
N ALA A 74 -16.21 -15.09 11.21
CA ALA A 74 -14.98 -15.75 10.76
C ALA A 74 -13.99 -14.75 10.13
N GLU A 75 -14.49 -13.87 9.24
CA GLU A 75 -13.68 -12.79 8.65
C GLU A 75 -13.13 -11.86 9.72
N ARG A 76 -13.93 -11.47 10.72
CA ARG A 76 -13.47 -10.62 11.83
C ARG A 76 -12.35 -11.29 12.64
N GLN A 77 -12.47 -12.60 12.90
CA GLN A 77 -11.44 -13.35 13.63
C GLN A 77 -10.14 -13.45 12.82
N LEU A 78 -10.25 -13.72 11.52
CA LEU A 78 -9.09 -13.78 10.62
C LEU A 78 -8.40 -12.41 10.51
N ALA A 79 -9.17 -11.31 10.42
CA ALA A 79 -8.65 -9.94 10.42
C ALA A 79 -7.87 -9.61 11.71
N ARG A 80 -8.38 -10.03 12.87
CA ARG A 80 -7.68 -9.87 14.15
C ARG A 80 -6.41 -10.71 14.21
N SER A 81 -6.47 -11.94 13.71
CA SER A 81 -5.31 -12.84 13.64
C SER A 81 -4.21 -12.27 12.76
N ALA A 82 -4.55 -11.80 11.56
CA ALA A 82 -3.62 -11.13 10.63
C ALA A 82 -2.95 -9.91 11.29
N LYS A 83 -3.76 -9.05 11.92
CA LYS A 83 -3.24 -7.89 12.66
C LYS A 83 -2.31 -8.28 13.82
N ALA A 84 -2.64 -9.34 14.56
CA ALA A 84 -1.79 -9.84 15.63
C ALA A 84 -0.47 -10.39 15.10
N SER A 85 -0.46 -11.08 13.95
CA SER A 85 0.77 -11.54 13.30
C SER A 85 1.65 -10.38 12.87
N VAL A 86 1.09 -9.33 12.27
CA VAL A 86 1.84 -8.09 11.95
C VAL A 86 2.42 -7.47 13.22
N ALA A 87 1.67 -7.47 14.33
CA ALA A 87 2.14 -6.94 15.61
C ALA A 87 3.27 -7.76 16.23
N ALA A 88 3.24 -9.08 16.06
CA ALA A 88 4.30 -9.96 16.53
C ALA A 88 5.58 -9.81 15.68
N SER A 89 5.46 -9.70 14.36
CA SER A 89 6.61 -9.57 13.45
C SER A 89 7.19 -8.15 13.39
N SER A 90 6.35 -7.13 13.59
CA SER A 90 6.72 -5.72 13.49
C SER A 90 5.95 -4.90 14.54
N PRO A 91 6.32 -5.01 15.82
CA PRO A 91 5.64 -4.27 16.89
C PRO A 91 5.78 -2.76 16.69
N VAL A 92 4.88 -1.99 17.28
CA VAL A 92 4.98 -0.52 17.27
C VAL A 92 6.31 -0.10 17.91
N GLY A 93 7.02 0.82 17.24
CA GLY A 93 8.39 1.24 17.59
C GLY A 93 9.49 0.45 16.89
N SER A 94 9.18 -0.67 16.24
CA SER A 94 10.17 -1.43 15.45
C SER A 94 10.50 -0.72 14.14
N ILE A 95 11.72 -0.97 13.63
CA ILE A 95 12.16 -0.49 12.32
C ILE A 95 11.91 -1.58 11.27
N VAL A 96 11.31 -1.17 10.15
CA VAL A 96 11.13 -1.98 8.94
C VAL A 96 11.78 -1.27 7.76
N THR A 97 12.06 -2.02 6.70
CA THR A 97 12.59 -1.47 5.45
C THR A 97 11.51 -1.48 4.37
N LEU A 98 11.29 -0.32 3.75
CA LEU A 98 10.37 -0.14 2.64
C LEU A 98 11.14 -0.18 1.32
N SER A 99 10.64 -0.94 0.34
CA SER A 99 11.15 -0.97 -1.04
C SER A 99 10.01 -1.02 -2.05
N GLU A 100 10.35 -0.79 -3.32
CA GLU A 100 9.38 -0.80 -4.43
C GLU A 100 8.18 0.10 -4.12
N ILE A 101 8.41 1.34 -3.71
CA ILE A 101 7.35 2.20 -3.17
C ILE A 101 6.63 2.86 -4.33
N THR A 102 5.31 2.68 -4.39
CA THR A 102 4.45 3.30 -5.41
C THR A 102 3.26 3.99 -4.77
N ARG A 103 2.71 4.99 -5.43
CA ARG A 103 1.49 5.67 -4.98
C ARG A 103 0.29 4.72 -5.09
N ASP A 104 -0.56 4.67 -4.06
CA ASP A 104 -1.84 3.98 -4.16
C ASP A 104 -2.80 4.76 -5.07
N LYS A 105 -3.76 4.07 -5.72
CA LYS A 105 -4.70 4.66 -6.68
C LYS A 105 -5.50 5.85 -6.15
N TYR A 106 -5.70 5.95 -4.84
CA TYR A 106 -6.46 7.02 -4.19
C TYR A 106 -5.57 8.08 -3.53
N GLY A 107 -4.25 7.96 -3.60
CA GLY A 107 -3.31 8.99 -3.14
C GLY A 107 -3.16 9.15 -1.61
N GLY A 108 -3.99 8.49 -0.78
CA GLY A 108 -3.95 8.58 0.68
C GLY A 108 -2.98 7.62 1.38
N ARG A 109 -2.34 6.71 0.63
CA ARG A 109 -1.35 5.74 1.12
C ARG A 109 -0.35 5.39 0.01
N VAL A 110 0.70 4.68 0.36
CA VAL A 110 1.64 4.06 -0.59
C VAL A 110 1.48 2.54 -0.57
N VAL A 111 1.89 1.89 -1.65
CA VAL A 111 2.05 0.44 -1.74
C VAL A 111 3.54 0.15 -1.76
N ALA A 112 4.01 -0.72 -0.86
CA ALA A 112 5.43 -1.05 -0.75
C ALA A 112 5.64 -2.49 -0.28
N SER A 113 6.80 -3.03 -0.62
CA SER A 113 7.34 -4.22 0.02
C SER A 113 7.89 -3.81 1.39
N VAL A 114 7.49 -4.52 2.44
CA VAL A 114 7.86 -4.22 3.83
C VAL A 114 8.62 -5.40 4.40
N THR A 115 9.92 -5.22 4.62
CA THR A 115 10.83 -6.25 5.13
C THR A 115 11.13 -6.00 6.61
N THR A 116 10.99 -7.03 7.43
CA THR A 116 11.33 -7.01 8.86
C THR A 116 12.84 -7.18 9.07
N PRO A 117 13.39 -6.87 10.26
CA PRO A 117 14.83 -6.98 10.53
C PRO A 117 15.43 -8.37 10.31
N ASP A 118 14.61 -9.42 10.37
CA ASP A 118 15.00 -10.80 10.08
C ASP A 118 15.01 -11.16 8.58
N GLY A 119 14.75 -10.20 7.70
CA GLY A 119 14.89 -10.34 6.25
C GLY A 119 13.66 -10.88 5.51
N GLU A 120 12.60 -11.26 6.22
CA GLU A 120 11.34 -11.70 5.60
C GLU A 120 10.40 -10.52 5.34
N THR A 121 9.56 -10.61 4.31
CA THR A 121 8.51 -9.61 4.10
C THR A 121 7.27 -9.93 4.93
N LEU A 122 6.59 -8.91 5.44
CA LEU A 122 5.31 -9.09 6.13
C LEU A 122 4.27 -9.77 5.22
N ALA A 123 4.31 -9.48 3.92
CA ALA A 123 3.43 -10.11 2.94
C ALA A 123 3.64 -11.63 2.87
N ALA A 124 4.90 -12.09 2.77
CA ALA A 124 5.24 -13.51 2.75
C ALA A 124 4.78 -14.23 4.04
N ARG A 125 4.99 -13.61 5.21
CA ARG A 125 4.56 -14.16 6.50
C ARG A 125 3.04 -14.39 6.55
N LEU A 126 2.26 -13.39 6.14
CA LEU A 126 0.79 -13.47 6.17
C LEU A 126 0.24 -14.50 5.18
N LEU A 127 0.86 -14.62 4.00
CA LEU A 127 0.53 -15.65 3.02
C LEU A 127 0.81 -17.05 3.56
N ALA A 128 1.98 -17.26 4.17
CA ALA A 128 2.38 -18.54 4.76
C ALA A 128 1.43 -18.98 5.89
N GLN A 129 0.88 -18.02 6.65
CA GLN A 129 -0.06 -18.27 7.73
C GLN A 129 -1.53 -18.36 7.26
N GLY A 130 -1.80 -18.21 5.95
CA GLY A 130 -3.16 -18.23 5.40
C GLY A 130 -4.03 -17.05 5.85
N GLN A 131 -3.41 -15.97 6.31
CA GLN A 131 -4.05 -14.77 6.84
C GLN A 131 -4.23 -13.66 5.79
N ALA A 132 -3.63 -13.83 4.62
CA ALA A 132 -3.80 -12.99 3.45
C ALA A 132 -3.90 -13.86 2.19
N ILE A 133 -4.37 -13.26 1.10
CA ILE A 133 -4.37 -13.85 -0.24
C ILE A 133 -3.61 -12.96 -1.21
N MET A 134 -3.09 -13.56 -2.28
CA MET A 134 -2.52 -12.78 -3.39
C MET A 134 -3.62 -11.97 -4.07
N ILE A 135 -3.34 -10.70 -4.37
CA ILE A 135 -4.24 -9.85 -5.16
C ILE A 135 -4.57 -10.56 -6.49
N GLY A 136 -5.85 -10.53 -6.88
CA GLY A 136 -6.34 -11.21 -8.07
C GLY A 136 -6.89 -12.62 -7.79
N THR A 137 -6.61 -13.19 -6.61
CA THR A 137 -7.24 -14.43 -6.15
C THR A 137 -8.63 -14.13 -5.62
N LYS A 138 -9.63 -14.96 -5.99
CA LYS A 138 -10.97 -14.89 -5.41
C LYS A 138 -11.08 -15.92 -4.29
N LYS A 139 -11.11 -15.47 -3.04
CA LYS A 139 -11.43 -16.30 -1.87
C LYS A 139 -12.39 -15.53 -0.96
N PRO A 140 -13.59 -16.06 -0.67
CA PRO A 140 -14.44 -15.46 0.35
C PRO A 140 -13.82 -15.66 1.74
N TRP A 141 -13.86 -14.62 2.57
CA TRP A 141 -13.41 -14.69 3.96
C TRP A 141 -14.44 -15.37 4.88
N CYS A 142 -15.69 -15.42 4.45
CA CYS A 142 -16.77 -16.08 5.16
C CYS A 142 -16.87 -17.56 4.74
N PRO A 143 -17.20 -18.45 5.68
CA PRO A 143 -17.55 -19.82 5.33
C PRO A 143 -18.75 -19.79 4.36
N VAL A 144 -18.70 -20.69 3.37
CA VAL A 144 -19.80 -20.95 2.44
C VAL A 144 -20.84 -21.86 3.06
#